data_AF-A0A166N7J8-F1
#
_entry.id   AF-A0A166N7J8-F1
#
_cell.length_a   1.000
_cell.length_b   1.000
_cell.length_c   1.000
_cell.angle_alpha   90.00
_cell.angle_beta   90.00
_cell.angle_gamma   90.00
#
_symmetry.space_group_name_H-M   'P 1'
#
loop_
_entity.id
_entity.type
_entity.pdbx_description
1 polymer ?
#
loop_
_entity_poly.entity_id
_entity_poly.type
_entity_poly.pdbx_seq_one_letter_code
_entity_poly.pdbx_strand_id
1 'polypeptide(L)'
;MAGTRIERDPTRDIAPEASVIEAALPATLTADERTAAVDRALAAWQTHHDGLVAAWQAQVDADAAEARDREEAAAAEQLRLEEARLAALKEAEDAERAAQEAKRPKFSVDNDAVAPVTTEFQVGPTTREDLRKGKWVAWHLFTPELCREEMNSYQLEAVYTLVPGDDGNVVMRSSRRGTKTTVLPDRRLSFEQWSSGIPIYLRTIKDVGWPPLVVEQWNTMLFKLQHHNARFQDPRAVVLYSAQLRDDWHRDFTDGKVLFNVSHICETRVTNALLASKMQDFDSAIAEAKATASALRAPTQSTSKSSTRPEPYTKGGAHFQTDAANAGHSACVICLGRHTHNVATCTSDTLHGTTKKAATTRRGGVLTNITNNTAVCLRYNVRGACNAMGAGHNGAHDCSGCGKAGHSAQACTALRA
;
A
#
# COMPACT_ATOMS: atom_id res chain seq x y z
N MET A 1 44.28 0.73 73.27
CA MET A 1 45.31 -0.29 73.55
C MET A 1 44.76 -1.61 73.05
N ALA A 2 45.31 -2.15 71.95
CA ALA A 2 44.89 -3.44 71.43
C ALA A 2 45.37 -4.51 72.41
N GLY A 3 44.48 -4.95 73.30
CA GLY A 3 44.71 -6.14 74.11
C GLY A 3 44.92 -7.32 73.17
N THR A 4 45.94 -8.12 73.43
CA THR A 4 46.23 -9.33 72.65
C THR A 4 44.97 -10.20 72.63
N ARG A 5 44.43 -10.48 71.43
CA ARG A 5 43.24 -11.31 71.27
C ARG A 5 43.52 -12.69 71.89
N ILE A 6 42.64 -13.16 72.75
CA ILE A 6 42.76 -14.51 73.28
C ILE A 6 42.32 -15.46 72.15
N GLU A 7 43.17 -16.41 71.77
CA GLU A 7 42.93 -17.31 70.63
C GLU A 7 42.25 -18.62 71.03
N ARG A 8 42.30 -18.98 72.32
CA ARG A 8 41.74 -20.22 72.86
C ARG A 8 40.90 -19.91 74.09
N ASP A 9 39.74 -20.53 74.17
CA ASP A 9 38.83 -20.47 75.31
C ASP A 9 39.52 -20.96 76.61
N PRO A 10 39.77 -20.06 77.59
CA PRO A 10 40.42 -20.41 78.83
C PRO A 10 39.46 -21.06 79.83
N THR A 11 38.14 -21.09 79.60
CA THR A 11 37.14 -21.61 80.57
C THR A 11 37.30 -23.08 80.93
N ARG A 12 38.08 -23.83 80.12
CA ARG A 12 38.36 -25.26 80.33
C ARG A 12 39.76 -25.52 80.86
N ASP A 13 40.55 -24.49 81.15
CA ASP A 13 41.88 -24.68 81.71
C ASP A 13 41.76 -25.12 83.18
N ILE A 14 42.49 -26.18 83.53
CA ILE A 14 42.45 -26.81 84.85
C ILE A 14 43.67 -26.33 85.64
N ALA A 15 43.48 -26.06 86.93
CA ALA A 15 44.57 -25.69 87.83
C ALA A 15 45.63 -26.83 87.88
N PRO A 16 46.92 -26.49 87.94
CA PRO A 16 47.95 -27.49 88.19
C PRO A 16 47.68 -28.20 89.52
N GLU A 17 47.84 -29.52 89.57
CA GLU A 17 47.68 -30.26 90.82
C GLU A 17 48.68 -29.78 91.89
N ALA A 18 48.25 -29.76 93.15
CA ALA A 18 49.10 -29.32 94.27
C ALA A 18 50.43 -30.10 94.33
N SER A 19 50.41 -31.39 94.00
CA SER A 19 51.58 -32.28 93.90
C SER A 19 52.64 -31.77 92.89
N VAL A 20 52.20 -31.19 91.77
CA VAL A 20 53.06 -30.64 90.72
C VAL A 20 53.71 -29.33 91.18
N ILE A 21 52.96 -28.51 91.93
CA ILE A 21 53.44 -27.26 92.50
C ILE A 21 54.44 -27.55 93.64
N GLU A 22 54.13 -28.51 94.51
CA GLU A 22 54.99 -28.94 95.62
C GLU A 22 56.36 -29.49 95.15
N ALA A 23 56.37 -30.20 94.03
CA ALA A 23 57.58 -30.75 93.42
C ALA A 23 58.54 -29.66 92.89
N ALA A 24 58.03 -28.47 92.57
CA ALA A 24 58.80 -27.33 92.10
C ALA A 24 59.38 -26.45 93.23
N LEU A 25 59.01 -26.71 94.49
CA LEU A 25 59.46 -25.93 95.65
C LEU A 25 60.83 -26.39 96.17
N PRO A 26 61.71 -25.47 96.64
CA PRO A 26 63.01 -25.80 97.23
C PRO A 26 62.90 -26.75 98.44
N ALA A 27 63.84 -27.70 98.57
CA ALA A 27 63.88 -28.65 99.70
C ALA A 27 64.20 -28.00 101.06
N THR A 28 64.59 -26.72 101.07
CA THR A 28 64.98 -25.97 102.26
C THR A 28 63.81 -25.32 103.01
N LEU A 29 62.59 -25.43 102.47
CA LEU A 29 61.37 -24.88 103.10
C LEU A 29 60.78 -25.88 104.09
N THR A 30 60.30 -25.36 105.22
CA THR A 30 59.52 -26.13 106.20
C THR A 30 58.18 -26.58 105.61
N ALA A 31 57.53 -27.57 106.24
CA ALA A 31 56.23 -28.07 105.79
C ALA A 31 55.16 -26.96 105.72
N ASP A 32 55.14 -26.06 106.72
CA ASP A 32 54.20 -24.94 106.77
C ASP A 32 54.46 -23.91 105.65
N GLU A 33 55.74 -23.64 105.34
CA GLU A 33 56.12 -22.74 104.25
C GLU A 33 55.80 -23.31 102.86
N ARG A 34 55.86 -24.65 102.71
CA ARG A 34 55.48 -25.35 101.47
C ARG A 34 53.99 -25.26 101.21
N THR A 35 53.15 -25.57 102.19
CA THR A 35 51.69 -25.44 102.09
C THR A 35 51.30 -24.00 101.73
N ALA A 36 51.86 -23.01 102.43
CA ALA A 36 51.58 -21.60 102.14
C ALA A 36 52.06 -21.16 100.74
N ALA A 37 53.12 -21.78 100.20
CA ALA A 37 53.59 -21.49 98.84
C ALA A 37 52.68 -22.11 97.76
N VAL A 38 52.17 -23.32 97.99
CA VAL A 38 51.17 -23.97 97.13
C VAL A 38 49.88 -23.16 97.10
N ASP A 39 49.38 -22.73 98.25
CA ASP A 39 48.16 -21.90 98.35
C ASP A 39 48.32 -20.57 97.61
N ARG A 40 49.48 -19.91 97.75
CA ARG A 40 49.79 -18.68 97.00
C ARG A 40 49.86 -18.91 95.49
N ALA A 41 50.43 -20.02 95.05
CA ALA A 41 50.54 -20.36 93.64
C ALA A 41 49.16 -20.68 93.03
N LEU A 42 48.31 -21.42 93.75
CA LEU A 42 46.94 -21.70 93.33
C LEU A 42 46.08 -20.43 93.31
N ALA A 43 46.20 -19.56 94.32
CA ALA A 43 45.49 -18.28 94.36
C ALA A 43 45.94 -17.34 93.22
N ALA A 44 47.24 -17.30 92.91
CA ALA A 44 47.78 -16.54 91.79
C ALA A 44 47.30 -17.10 90.44
N TRP A 45 47.27 -18.42 90.29
CA TRP A 45 46.73 -19.09 89.10
C TRP A 45 45.24 -18.77 88.93
N GLN A 46 44.44 -18.90 89.99
CA GLN A 46 43.00 -18.63 89.96
C GLN A 46 42.72 -17.18 89.56
N THR A 47 43.44 -16.22 90.16
CA THR A 47 43.30 -14.80 89.84
C THR A 47 43.65 -14.52 88.37
N HIS A 48 44.70 -15.15 87.86
CA HIS A 48 45.09 -15.01 86.46
C HIS A 48 44.08 -15.69 85.51
N HIS A 49 43.61 -16.89 85.84
CA HIS A 49 42.61 -17.64 85.08
C HIS A 49 41.27 -16.90 85.04
N ASP A 50 40.77 -16.39 86.17
CA ASP A 50 39.55 -15.60 86.24
C ASP A 50 39.68 -14.32 85.39
N GLY A 51 40.86 -13.69 85.41
CA GLY A 51 41.17 -12.54 84.53
C GLY A 51 41.12 -12.90 83.04
N LEU A 52 41.66 -14.05 82.65
CA LEU A 52 41.61 -14.54 81.27
C LEU A 52 40.18 -14.92 80.85
N VAL A 53 39.40 -15.56 81.71
CA VAL A 53 38.00 -15.91 81.46
C VAL A 53 37.15 -14.66 81.30
N ALA A 54 37.32 -13.65 82.18
CA ALA A 54 36.62 -12.38 82.07
C ALA A 54 36.98 -11.63 80.78
N ALA A 55 38.27 -11.62 80.40
CA ALA A 55 38.72 -11.02 79.15
C ALA A 55 38.19 -11.76 77.90
N TRP A 56 38.14 -13.09 77.95
CA TRP A 56 37.57 -13.91 76.89
C TRP A 56 36.06 -13.67 76.72
N GLN A 57 35.31 -13.65 77.83
CA GLN A 57 33.87 -13.37 77.78
C GLN A 57 33.58 -11.97 77.21
N ALA A 58 34.35 -10.96 77.63
CA ALA A 58 34.23 -9.62 77.07
C ALA A 58 34.53 -9.58 75.56
N GLN A 59 35.48 -10.39 75.08
CA GLN A 59 35.77 -10.52 73.65
C GLN A 59 34.62 -11.20 72.89
N VAL A 60 34.05 -12.28 73.43
CA VAL A 60 32.90 -12.97 72.82
C VAL A 60 31.68 -12.05 72.74
N ASP A 61 31.40 -11.29 73.80
CA ASP A 61 30.28 -10.36 73.84
C ASP A 61 30.47 -9.20 72.84
N ALA A 62 31.71 -8.70 72.70
CA ALA A 62 32.06 -7.68 71.71
C ALA A 62 31.95 -8.20 70.27
N ASP A 63 32.48 -9.39 69.98
CA ASP A 63 32.39 -10.04 68.67
C ASP A 63 30.91 -10.30 68.30
N ALA A 64 30.09 -10.71 69.26
CA ALA A 64 28.66 -10.93 69.09
C ALA A 64 27.88 -9.62 68.86
N ALA A 65 28.28 -8.52 69.51
CA ALA A 65 27.70 -7.20 69.26
C ALA A 65 28.04 -6.70 67.86
N GLU A 66 29.30 -6.79 67.45
CA GLU A 66 29.74 -6.39 66.11
C GLU A 66 29.09 -7.24 64.99
N ALA A 67 28.81 -8.52 65.26
CA ALA A 67 28.07 -9.36 64.34
C ALA A 67 26.62 -8.87 64.15
N ARG A 68 25.92 -8.53 65.24
CA ARG A 68 24.55 -7.98 65.18
C ARG A 68 24.52 -6.65 64.45
N ASP A 69 25.44 -5.74 64.76
CA ASP A 69 25.51 -4.43 64.09
C ASP A 69 25.77 -4.57 62.59
N ARG A 70 26.59 -5.54 62.17
CA ARG A 70 26.84 -5.85 60.76
C ARG A 70 25.61 -6.43 60.06
N GLU A 71 24.86 -7.31 60.71
CA GLU A 71 23.63 -7.87 60.18
C GLU A 71 22.55 -6.79 60.02
N GLU A 72 22.38 -5.93 61.01
CA GLU A 72 21.44 -4.80 60.96
C GLU A 72 21.81 -3.80 59.86
N ALA A 73 23.10 -3.47 59.71
CA ALA A 73 23.58 -2.61 58.63
C ALA A 73 23.35 -3.22 57.24
N ALA A 74 23.58 -4.54 57.09
CA ALA A 74 23.32 -5.25 55.84
C ALA A 74 21.83 -5.31 55.50
N ALA A 75 20.97 -5.53 56.49
CA ALA A 75 19.51 -5.52 56.32
C ALA A 75 18.99 -4.13 55.94
N ALA A 76 19.50 -3.08 56.59
CA ALA A 76 19.16 -1.70 56.25
C ALA A 76 19.56 -1.34 54.81
N GLU A 77 20.75 -1.77 54.36
CA GLU A 77 21.19 -1.54 52.98
C GLU A 77 20.33 -2.29 51.95
N GLN A 78 19.94 -3.53 52.24
CA GLN A 78 19.02 -4.26 51.36
C GLN A 78 17.67 -3.58 51.22
N LEU A 79 17.11 -3.09 52.34
CA LEU A 79 15.84 -2.36 52.32
C LEU A 79 15.94 -1.09 51.46
N ARG A 80 17.04 -0.33 51.57
CA ARG A 80 17.27 0.86 50.75
C ARG A 80 17.35 0.56 49.26
N LEU A 81 18.00 -0.55 48.88
CA LEU A 81 18.08 -0.98 47.49
C LEU A 81 16.71 -1.42 46.94
N GLU A 82 15.90 -2.10 47.75
CA GLU A 82 14.55 -2.52 47.35
C GLU A 82 13.60 -1.32 47.19
N GLU A 83 13.63 -0.37 48.14
CA GLU A 83 12.87 0.89 48.04
C GLU A 83 13.27 1.69 46.80
N ALA A 84 14.57 1.80 46.51
CA ALA A 84 15.06 2.47 45.30
C ALA A 84 14.58 1.77 44.01
N ARG A 85 14.56 0.43 44.00
CA ARG A 85 14.06 -0.34 42.85
C ARG A 85 12.56 -0.14 42.64
N LEU A 86 11.77 -0.13 43.71
CA LEU A 86 10.33 0.12 43.63
C LEU A 86 10.03 1.55 43.17
N ALA A 87 10.78 2.54 43.67
CA ALA A 87 10.65 3.93 43.21
C ALA A 87 10.95 4.07 41.71
N ALA A 88 12.01 3.42 41.23
CA ALA A 88 12.39 3.44 39.82
C ALA A 88 11.32 2.79 38.91
N LEU A 89 10.68 1.69 39.36
CA LEU A 89 9.58 1.06 38.62
C LEU A 89 8.36 1.98 38.53
N LYS A 90 8.00 2.64 39.63
CA LYS A 90 6.88 3.57 39.67
C LYS A 90 7.11 4.80 38.77
N GLU A 91 8.33 5.34 38.78
CA GLU A 91 8.71 6.45 37.90
C GLU A 91 8.62 6.05 36.41
N ALA A 92 9.05 4.83 36.07
CA ALA A 92 8.92 4.31 34.70
C ALA A 92 7.45 4.14 34.26
N GLU A 93 6.59 3.64 35.13
CA GLU A 93 5.15 3.50 34.86
C GLU A 93 4.47 4.87 34.69
N ASP A 94 4.77 5.83 35.56
CA ASP A 94 4.23 7.18 35.48
C ASP A 94 4.73 7.90 34.21
N ALA A 95 6.00 7.69 33.81
CA ALA A 95 6.54 8.20 32.56
C ALA A 95 5.87 7.57 31.34
N GLU A 96 5.55 6.27 31.37
CA GLU A 96 4.81 5.61 30.30
C GLU A 96 3.38 6.15 30.21
N ARG A 97 2.68 6.31 31.34
CA ARG A 97 1.33 6.90 31.38
C ARG A 97 1.34 8.33 30.85
N ALA A 98 2.31 9.15 31.26
CA ALA A 98 2.47 10.51 30.74
C ALA A 98 2.77 10.52 29.23
N ALA A 99 3.57 9.58 28.72
CA ALA A 99 3.83 9.43 27.29
C ALA A 99 2.58 8.97 26.51
N GLN A 100 1.76 8.08 27.08
CA GLN A 100 0.48 7.68 26.51
C GLN A 100 -0.53 8.83 26.51
N GLU A 101 -0.61 9.63 27.57
CA GLU A 101 -1.44 10.82 27.64
C GLU A 101 -0.96 11.92 26.67
N ALA A 102 0.35 12.12 26.52
CA ALA A 102 0.91 13.05 25.53
C ALA A 102 0.59 12.64 24.08
N LYS A 103 0.39 11.34 23.82
CA LYS A 103 -0.04 10.81 22.52
C LYS A 103 -1.55 10.92 22.29
N ARG A 104 -2.37 11.22 23.30
CA ARG A 104 -3.81 11.43 23.10
C ARG A 104 -4.03 12.69 22.27
N PRO A 105 -4.82 12.63 21.18
CA PRO A 105 -5.16 13.81 20.39
C PRO A 105 -5.81 14.86 21.30
N LYS A 106 -5.20 16.05 21.41
CA LYS A 106 -5.82 17.18 22.11
C LYS A 106 -6.95 17.71 21.22
N PHE A 107 -8.19 17.38 21.56
CA PHE A 107 -9.36 17.96 20.92
C PHE A 107 -9.57 19.38 21.47
N SER A 108 -9.31 20.41 20.67
CA SER A 108 -9.76 21.76 20.96
C SER A 108 -11.20 21.90 20.48
N VAL A 109 -12.16 21.88 21.41
CA VAL A 109 -13.56 22.19 21.11
C VAL A 109 -13.75 23.68 21.35
N ASP A 110 -14.03 24.41 20.28
CA ASP A 110 -14.52 25.78 20.38
C ASP A 110 -16.00 25.71 20.75
N ASN A 111 -16.34 26.08 21.99
CA ASN A 111 -17.72 25.99 22.51
C ASN A 111 -18.66 27.05 21.89
N ASP A 112 -18.10 28.10 21.31
CA ASP A 112 -18.87 29.18 20.68
C ASP A 112 -19.02 28.96 19.16
N ALA A 113 -18.28 28.01 18.59
CA ALA A 113 -18.38 27.66 17.18
C ALA A 113 -19.73 26.97 16.87
N VAL A 114 -20.55 27.64 16.06
CA VAL A 114 -21.77 27.06 15.52
C VAL A 114 -21.38 25.97 14.50
N ALA A 115 -21.99 24.78 14.64
CA ALA A 115 -21.82 23.71 13.68
C ALA A 115 -22.11 24.23 12.25
N PRO A 116 -21.24 23.96 11.25
CA PRO A 116 -21.47 24.40 9.90
C PRO A 116 -22.82 23.89 9.38
N VAL A 117 -23.64 24.79 8.83
CA VAL A 117 -25.00 24.48 8.32
C VAL A 117 -24.95 23.44 7.19
N THR A 118 -23.82 23.32 6.49
CA THR A 118 -23.65 22.37 5.39
C THR A 118 -22.34 21.62 5.53
N THR A 119 -22.39 20.29 5.41
CA THR A 119 -21.19 19.47 5.26
C THR A 119 -20.44 19.90 4.01
N GLU A 120 -19.25 20.45 4.19
CA GLU A 120 -18.44 20.91 3.08
C GLU A 120 -17.83 19.74 2.32
N PHE A 121 -18.06 19.68 1.01
CA PHE A 121 -17.39 18.70 0.16
C PHE A 121 -15.90 18.98 0.10
N GLN A 122 -15.09 18.02 0.56
CA GLN A 122 -13.64 18.09 0.50
C GLN A 122 -13.10 17.06 -0.49
N VAL A 123 -12.07 17.46 -1.22
CA VAL A 123 -11.32 16.58 -2.11
C VAL A 123 -10.37 15.71 -1.27
N GLY A 124 -10.15 14.47 -1.70
CA GLY A 124 -9.25 13.52 -1.04
C GLY A 124 -7.83 14.08 -0.82
N PRO A 125 -7.14 13.65 0.25
CA PRO A 125 -5.85 14.23 0.66
C PRO A 125 -4.74 14.07 -0.39
N THR A 126 -4.74 12.96 -1.13
CA THR A 126 -3.78 12.70 -2.22
C THR A 126 -3.92 13.72 -3.34
N THR A 127 -5.15 13.99 -3.76
CA THR A 127 -5.48 14.98 -4.79
C THR A 127 -5.07 16.39 -4.38
N ARG A 128 -5.28 16.76 -3.10
CA ARG A 128 -4.84 18.05 -2.56
C ARG A 128 -3.30 18.17 -2.59
N GLU A 129 -2.59 17.09 -2.27
CA GLU A 129 -1.14 17.06 -2.31
C GLU A 129 -0.59 17.13 -3.74
N ASP A 130 -1.22 16.46 -4.70
CA ASP A 130 -0.83 16.56 -6.11
C ASP A 130 -1.09 17.97 -6.67
N LEU A 131 -2.21 18.62 -6.30
CA LEU A 131 -2.45 20.03 -6.62
C LEU A 131 -1.45 20.98 -5.95
N ARG A 132 -1.06 20.72 -4.71
CA ARG A 132 -0.02 21.52 -4.02
C ARG A 132 1.30 21.47 -4.78
N LYS A 133 1.64 20.32 -5.38
CA LYS A 133 2.80 20.13 -6.26
C LYS A 133 2.58 20.68 -7.68
N GLY A 134 1.41 21.25 -7.96
CA GLY A 134 1.01 21.74 -9.28
C GLY A 134 0.89 20.66 -10.35
N LYS A 135 0.81 19.38 -9.97
CA LYS A 135 0.58 18.29 -10.91
C LYS A 135 -0.81 18.39 -11.49
N TRP A 136 -0.95 17.89 -12.72
CA TRP A 136 -2.25 17.77 -13.35
C TRP A 136 -3.13 16.77 -12.59
N VAL A 137 -4.38 17.17 -12.35
CA VAL A 137 -5.40 16.38 -11.64
C VAL A 137 -6.70 16.42 -12.44
N ALA A 138 -7.31 15.26 -12.64
CA ALA A 138 -8.58 15.14 -13.35
C ALA A 138 -9.69 15.97 -12.68
N TRP A 139 -10.42 16.75 -13.48
CA TRP A 139 -11.47 17.65 -13.00
C TRP A 139 -12.60 16.91 -12.29
N HIS A 140 -12.87 15.66 -12.67
CA HIS A 140 -13.93 14.84 -12.08
C HIS A 140 -13.77 14.70 -10.55
N LEU A 141 -12.54 14.74 -10.03
CA LEU A 141 -12.27 14.63 -8.59
C LEU A 141 -12.79 15.81 -7.78
N PHE A 142 -13.08 16.95 -8.43
CA PHE A 142 -13.64 18.13 -7.79
C PHE A 142 -15.17 18.15 -7.85
N THR A 143 -15.82 17.17 -8.47
CA THR A 143 -17.29 17.18 -8.54
C THR A 143 -17.91 16.73 -7.23
N PRO A 144 -19.09 17.25 -6.84
CA PRO A 144 -19.74 16.90 -5.59
C PRO A 144 -19.99 15.39 -5.44
N GLU A 145 -20.18 14.67 -6.54
CA GLU A 145 -20.41 13.22 -6.55
C GLU A 145 -19.17 12.47 -6.04
N LEU A 146 -18.00 12.73 -6.61
CA LEU A 146 -16.76 12.08 -6.18
C LEU A 146 -16.28 12.58 -4.81
N CYS A 147 -16.44 13.87 -4.50
CA CYS A 147 -16.12 14.35 -3.15
C CYS A 147 -17.01 13.69 -2.09
N ARG A 148 -18.30 13.44 -2.38
CA ARG A 148 -19.20 12.72 -1.46
C ARG A 148 -18.81 11.26 -1.29
N GLU A 149 -18.43 10.58 -2.37
CA GLU A 149 -17.91 9.20 -2.29
C GLU A 149 -16.64 9.13 -1.45
N GLU A 150 -15.71 10.07 -1.66
CA GLU A 150 -14.45 10.13 -0.92
C GLU A 150 -14.69 10.46 0.55
N MET A 151 -15.62 11.38 0.85
CA MET A 151 -16.07 11.61 2.22
C MET A 151 -16.64 10.33 2.80
N ASN A 152 -17.57 9.65 2.13
CA ASN A 152 -18.13 8.39 2.65
C ASN A 152 -17.12 7.22 2.71
N SER A 153 -15.91 7.37 2.17
CA SER A 153 -14.87 6.33 2.22
C SER A 153 -14.43 5.99 3.64
N TYR A 154 -14.59 6.87 4.64
CA TYR A 154 -14.29 6.54 6.04
C TYR A 154 -15.26 5.50 6.62
N GLN A 155 -16.43 5.31 6.01
CA GLN A 155 -17.39 4.27 6.41
C GLN A 155 -17.07 2.90 5.78
N LEU A 156 -16.17 2.86 4.79
CA LEU A 156 -15.76 1.62 4.16
C LEU A 156 -14.63 0.99 4.98
N GLU A 157 -14.81 -0.29 5.35
CA GLU A 157 -13.76 -1.09 5.98
C GLU A 157 -12.48 -1.06 5.13
N ALA A 158 -11.34 -0.86 5.80
CA ALA A 158 -10.03 -0.92 5.18
C ALA A 158 -9.83 -2.32 4.57
N VAL A 159 -9.67 -2.38 3.25
CA VAL A 159 -9.31 -3.62 2.57
C VAL A 159 -7.79 -3.70 2.58
N TYR A 160 -7.26 -4.66 3.31
CA TYR A 160 -5.82 -4.89 3.34
C TYR A 160 -5.42 -5.70 2.11
N THR A 161 -4.49 -5.15 1.34
CA THR A 161 -3.89 -5.81 0.18
C THR A 161 -2.43 -6.11 0.48
N LEU A 162 -2.02 -7.34 0.19
CA LEU A 162 -0.63 -7.76 0.30
C LEU A 162 0.10 -7.33 -0.97
N VAL A 163 1.07 -6.43 -0.84
CA VAL A 163 1.87 -5.92 -1.97
C VAL A 163 3.31 -6.40 -1.78
N PRO A 164 3.95 -7.01 -2.79
CA PRO A 164 5.36 -7.33 -2.71
C PRO A 164 6.18 -6.04 -2.59
N GLY A 165 7.02 -5.98 -1.57
CA GLY A 165 8.03 -4.95 -1.35
C GLY A 165 9.28 -5.24 -2.17
N ASP A 166 10.07 -4.20 -2.38
CA ASP A 166 11.24 -4.22 -3.27
C ASP A 166 12.32 -5.24 -2.84
N ASP A 167 12.32 -5.64 -1.56
CA ASP A 167 13.27 -6.60 -0.97
C ASP A 167 12.76 -8.06 -0.98
N GLY A 168 11.63 -8.34 -1.65
CA GLY A 168 10.98 -9.65 -1.63
C GLY A 168 10.10 -9.92 -0.40
N ASN A 169 10.01 -8.97 0.53
CA ASN A 169 9.06 -9.01 1.65
C ASN A 169 7.64 -8.67 1.19
N VAL A 170 6.61 -9.14 1.87
CA VAL A 170 5.22 -8.77 1.57
C VAL A 170 4.74 -7.71 2.56
N VAL A 171 4.37 -6.54 2.06
CA VAL A 171 3.87 -5.43 2.89
C VAL A 171 2.35 -5.38 2.79
N MET A 172 1.69 -5.43 3.96
CA MET A 172 0.25 -5.26 4.05
C MET A 172 -0.08 -3.77 3.91
N ARG A 173 -0.61 -3.36 2.76
CA ARG A 173 -1.07 -2.00 2.53
C ARG A 173 -2.59 -1.93 2.71
N SER A 174 -3.01 -1.06 3.61
CA SER A 174 -4.40 -0.62 3.69
C SER A 174 -4.76 0.10 2.38
N SER A 175 -5.68 -0.49 1.62
CA SER A 175 -6.37 0.19 0.53
C SER A 175 -7.80 0.41 0.98
N ARG A 176 -8.21 1.67 1.10
CA ARG A 176 -9.65 1.95 1.11
C ARG A 176 -10.19 1.47 -0.24
N ARG A 177 -11.37 0.84 -0.26
CA ARG A 177 -12.04 0.54 -1.53
C ARG A 177 -12.11 1.86 -2.30
N GLY A 178 -11.38 1.96 -3.41
CA GLY A 178 -11.41 3.14 -4.26
C GLY A 178 -12.84 3.47 -4.67
N THR A 179 -13.08 4.73 -5.03
CA THR A 179 -14.38 5.19 -5.53
C THR A 179 -14.93 4.18 -6.52
N LYS A 180 -16.17 3.69 -6.28
CA LYS A 180 -16.82 2.74 -7.21
C LYS A 180 -16.96 3.39 -8.59
N THR A 181 -17.06 4.72 -8.60
CA THR A 181 -17.12 5.54 -9.79
C THR A 181 -15.74 5.68 -10.41
N THR A 182 -15.64 5.28 -11.69
CA THR A 182 -14.43 5.46 -12.49
C THR A 182 -14.21 6.95 -12.75
N VAL A 183 -13.00 7.44 -12.48
CA VAL A 183 -12.63 8.84 -12.74
C VAL A 183 -12.71 9.11 -14.25
N LEU A 184 -13.53 10.08 -14.64
CA LEU A 184 -13.69 10.50 -16.03
C LEU A 184 -12.61 11.51 -16.39
N PRO A 185 -12.01 11.42 -17.60
CA PRO A 185 -11.13 12.47 -18.09
C PRO A 185 -11.92 13.74 -18.40
N ASP A 186 -11.30 14.91 -18.22
CA ASP A 186 -11.94 16.23 -18.35
C ASP A 186 -12.75 16.39 -19.64
N ARG A 187 -12.21 15.91 -20.77
CA ARG A 187 -12.84 16.01 -22.10
C ARG A 187 -14.14 15.22 -22.25
N ARG A 188 -14.43 14.32 -21.31
CA ARG A 188 -15.65 13.48 -21.29
C ARG A 188 -16.66 13.95 -20.25
N LEU A 189 -16.37 15.03 -19.51
CA LEU A 189 -17.30 15.58 -18.55
C LEU A 189 -18.44 16.31 -19.25
N SER A 190 -19.63 16.20 -18.66
CA SER A 190 -20.74 17.09 -19.01
C SER A 190 -20.45 18.51 -18.50
N PHE A 191 -21.12 19.50 -19.10
CA PHE A 191 -21.02 20.88 -18.63
C PHE A 191 -21.49 21.02 -17.17
N GLU A 192 -22.54 20.28 -16.77
CA GLU A 192 -23.06 20.31 -15.41
C GLU A 192 -22.03 19.81 -14.41
N GLN A 193 -21.41 18.64 -14.67
CA GLN A 193 -20.32 18.11 -13.84
C GLN A 193 -19.11 19.04 -13.80
N TRP A 194 -18.74 19.62 -14.94
CA TRP A 194 -17.66 20.60 -14.98
C TRP A 194 -17.99 21.81 -14.11
N SER A 195 -19.19 22.37 -14.26
CA SER A 195 -19.63 23.56 -13.54
C SER A 195 -19.81 23.35 -12.04
N SER A 196 -20.29 22.17 -11.62
CA SER A 196 -20.48 21.82 -10.21
C SER A 196 -19.15 21.66 -9.47
N GLY A 197 -18.08 21.30 -10.17
CA GLY A 197 -16.74 21.20 -9.60
C GLY A 197 -16.01 22.53 -9.40
N ILE A 198 -16.49 23.64 -9.99
CA ILE A 198 -15.82 24.94 -9.92
C ILE A 198 -15.63 25.46 -8.49
N PRO A 199 -16.67 25.50 -7.63
CA PRO A 199 -16.52 26.02 -6.27
C PRO A 199 -15.55 25.20 -5.43
N ILE A 200 -15.56 23.87 -5.61
CA ILE A 200 -14.70 22.92 -4.90
C ILE A 200 -13.26 23.08 -5.37
N TYR A 201 -13.03 23.19 -6.70
CA TYR A 201 -11.70 23.43 -7.26
C TYR A 201 -11.09 24.74 -6.76
N LEU A 202 -11.83 25.86 -6.86
CA LEU A 202 -11.35 27.18 -6.44
C LEU A 202 -11.02 27.24 -4.94
N ARG A 203 -11.85 26.62 -4.10
CA ARG A 203 -11.55 26.45 -2.67
C ARG A 203 -10.30 25.62 -2.46
N THR A 204 -10.19 24.49 -3.16
CA THR A 204 -9.06 23.58 -3.01
C THR A 204 -7.74 24.25 -3.37
N ILE A 205 -7.66 24.97 -4.50
CA ILE A 205 -6.43 25.68 -4.89
C ILE A 205 -6.06 26.80 -3.89
N LYS A 206 -7.06 27.46 -3.29
CA LYS A 206 -6.86 28.44 -2.22
C LYS A 206 -6.29 27.77 -0.97
N ASP A 207 -6.89 26.67 -0.53
CA ASP A 207 -6.50 25.98 0.70
C ASP A 207 -5.12 25.31 0.61
N VAL A 208 -4.73 24.83 -0.57
CA VAL A 208 -3.38 24.26 -0.77
C VAL A 208 -2.30 25.33 -0.89
N GLY A 209 -2.69 26.62 -0.91
CA GLY A 209 -1.78 27.77 -0.84
C GLY A 209 -1.30 28.28 -2.20
N TRP A 210 -2.08 28.14 -3.28
CA TRP A 210 -1.70 28.77 -4.56
C TRP A 210 -1.69 30.30 -4.44
N PRO A 211 -0.83 31.00 -5.22
CA PRO A 211 -0.75 32.46 -5.18
C PRO A 211 -2.12 33.12 -5.42
N PRO A 212 -2.54 34.14 -4.63
CA PRO A 212 -3.86 34.76 -4.76
C PRO A 212 -4.16 35.26 -6.18
N LEU A 213 -3.16 35.82 -6.86
CA LEU A 213 -3.28 36.26 -8.26
C LEU A 213 -3.64 35.10 -9.20
N VAL A 214 -3.05 33.92 -9.00
CA VAL A 214 -3.35 32.74 -9.81
C VAL A 214 -4.79 32.26 -9.54
N VAL A 215 -5.20 32.24 -8.27
CA VAL A 215 -6.58 31.88 -7.88
C VAL A 215 -7.60 32.84 -8.52
N GLU A 216 -7.33 34.15 -8.52
CA GLU A 216 -8.17 35.16 -9.15
C GLU A 216 -8.24 35.00 -10.68
N GLN A 217 -7.11 34.67 -11.32
CA GLN A 217 -7.08 34.41 -12.76
C GLN A 217 -7.95 33.19 -13.12
N TRP A 218 -7.85 32.10 -12.35
CA TRP A 218 -8.70 30.92 -12.51
C TRP A 218 -10.18 31.24 -12.30
N ASN A 219 -10.51 31.96 -11.23
CA ASN A 219 -11.89 32.39 -10.96
C ASN A 219 -12.45 33.22 -12.11
N THR A 220 -11.68 34.20 -12.59
CA THR A 220 -12.04 35.05 -13.73
C THR A 220 -12.26 34.25 -15.01
N MET A 221 -11.36 33.30 -15.32
CA MET A 221 -11.47 32.43 -16.48
C MET A 221 -12.74 31.57 -16.42
N LEU A 222 -12.98 30.90 -15.29
CA LEU A 222 -14.12 30.00 -15.10
C LEU A 222 -15.44 30.78 -15.17
N PHE A 223 -15.50 31.97 -14.57
CA PHE A 223 -16.65 32.87 -14.68
C PHE A 223 -16.92 33.29 -16.12
N LYS A 224 -15.89 33.75 -16.86
CA LYS A 224 -16.04 34.14 -18.27
C LYS A 224 -16.53 32.97 -19.13
N LEU A 225 -15.99 31.77 -18.93
CA LEU A 225 -16.40 30.56 -19.65
C LEU A 225 -17.85 30.16 -19.37
N GLN A 226 -18.32 30.28 -18.12
CA GLN A 226 -19.72 30.03 -17.78
C GLN A 226 -20.69 30.98 -18.51
N HIS A 227 -20.26 32.18 -18.90
CA HIS A 227 -21.10 33.18 -19.56
C HIS A 227 -20.72 33.39 -21.03
N HIS A 228 -19.84 32.56 -21.57
CA HIS A 228 -19.34 32.70 -22.93
C HIS A 228 -20.41 32.31 -23.96
N ASN A 229 -20.46 32.99 -25.11
CA ASN A 229 -21.42 32.68 -26.19
C ASN A 229 -21.33 31.21 -26.63
N ALA A 230 -20.10 30.67 -26.71
CA ALA A 230 -19.85 29.26 -27.05
C ALA A 230 -20.62 28.27 -26.16
N ARG A 231 -20.89 28.60 -24.88
CA ARG A 231 -21.69 27.75 -23.98
C ARG A 231 -23.11 27.53 -24.54
N PHE A 232 -23.72 28.58 -25.08
CA PHE A 232 -25.08 28.53 -25.58
C PHE A 232 -25.17 27.87 -26.96
N GLN A 233 -24.07 27.86 -27.71
CA GLN A 233 -23.98 27.11 -28.97
C GLN A 233 -23.78 25.62 -28.69
N ASP A 234 -22.78 25.31 -27.88
CA ASP A 234 -22.44 23.95 -27.47
C ASP A 234 -21.71 23.97 -26.11
N PRO A 235 -22.37 23.56 -25.01
CA PRO A 235 -21.77 23.54 -23.68
C PRO A 235 -20.50 22.70 -23.59
N ARG A 236 -20.36 21.66 -24.41
CA ARG A 236 -19.19 20.77 -24.41
C ARG A 236 -17.95 21.45 -24.95
N ALA A 237 -18.09 22.42 -25.85
CA ALA A 237 -16.97 23.19 -26.35
C ALA A 237 -16.24 23.96 -25.23
N VAL A 238 -16.99 24.49 -24.25
CA VAL A 238 -16.42 25.15 -23.08
C VAL A 238 -15.63 24.18 -22.21
N VAL A 239 -16.13 22.95 -22.03
CA VAL A 239 -15.45 21.89 -21.28
C VAL A 239 -14.18 21.42 -22.00
N LEU A 240 -14.23 21.26 -23.32
CA LEU A 240 -13.06 20.90 -24.13
C LEU A 240 -11.99 21.99 -24.08
N TYR A 241 -12.39 23.25 -24.20
CA TYR A 241 -11.49 24.39 -24.07
C TYR A 241 -10.82 24.43 -22.69
N SER A 242 -11.61 24.30 -21.62
CA SER A 242 -11.08 24.34 -20.24
C SER A 242 -10.13 23.18 -19.97
N ALA A 243 -10.47 21.97 -20.44
CA ALA A 243 -9.61 20.79 -20.33
C ALA A 243 -8.25 21.01 -21.00
N GLN A 244 -8.24 21.48 -22.25
CA GLN A 244 -6.98 21.73 -22.97
C GLN A 244 -6.16 22.85 -22.32
N LEU A 245 -6.81 23.92 -21.84
CA LEU A 245 -6.11 25.03 -21.19
C LEU A 245 -5.47 24.57 -19.86
N ARG A 246 -6.16 23.72 -19.09
CA ARG A 246 -5.64 23.09 -17.87
C ARG A 246 -4.45 22.17 -18.17
N ASP A 247 -4.58 21.32 -19.18
CA ASP A 247 -3.50 20.42 -19.62
C ASP A 247 -2.23 21.22 -19.92
N ASP A 248 -2.36 22.33 -20.67
CA ASP A 248 -1.24 23.19 -21.03
C ASP A 248 -0.65 23.92 -19.83
N TRP A 249 -1.49 24.49 -18.97
CA TRP A 249 -1.04 25.25 -17.81
C TRP A 249 -0.28 24.37 -16.81
N HIS A 250 -0.80 23.18 -16.49
CA HIS A 250 -0.12 22.25 -15.58
C HIS A 250 1.17 21.68 -16.18
N ARG A 251 1.21 21.49 -17.50
CA ARG A 251 2.44 21.09 -18.19
C ARG A 251 3.50 22.17 -18.12
N ASP A 252 3.15 23.42 -18.40
CA ASP A 252 4.09 24.55 -18.32
C ASP A 252 4.57 24.79 -16.87
N PHE A 253 3.69 24.56 -15.88
CA PHE A 253 4.07 24.58 -14.46
C PHE A 253 5.09 23.49 -14.13
N THR A 254 4.86 22.26 -14.57
CA THR A 254 5.75 21.12 -14.30
C THR A 254 7.11 21.30 -14.99
N ASP A 255 7.11 21.89 -16.19
CA ASP A 255 8.31 22.20 -16.96
C ASP A 255 9.09 23.41 -16.41
N GLY A 256 8.57 24.11 -15.39
CA GLY A 256 9.18 25.31 -14.83
C GLY A 256 9.19 26.52 -15.78
N LYS A 257 8.27 26.54 -16.76
CA LYS A 257 8.15 27.64 -17.74
C LYS A 257 7.38 28.82 -17.13
N VAL A 258 7.50 29.98 -17.78
CA VAL A 258 6.68 31.15 -17.45
C VAL A 258 5.22 30.82 -17.73
N LEU A 259 4.41 30.88 -16.67
CA LEU A 259 2.98 30.59 -16.76
C LEU A 259 2.25 31.73 -17.49
N PHE A 260 1.38 31.38 -18.42
CA PHE A 260 0.49 32.34 -19.05
C PHE A 260 -0.70 32.68 -18.13
N ASN A 261 -1.23 33.89 -18.28
CA ASN A 261 -2.39 34.33 -17.53
C ASN A 261 -3.67 33.66 -18.07
N VAL A 262 -4.24 32.74 -17.28
CA VAL A 262 -5.42 31.94 -17.67
C VAL A 262 -6.70 32.76 -17.83
N SER A 263 -6.76 33.98 -17.29
CA SER A 263 -7.95 34.85 -17.36
C SER A 263 -8.25 35.40 -18.76
N HIS A 264 -7.29 35.34 -19.68
CA HIS A 264 -7.47 35.73 -21.08
C HIS A 264 -7.97 34.54 -21.90
N ILE A 265 -9.20 34.65 -22.40
CA ILE A 265 -9.79 33.63 -23.26
C ILE A 265 -9.21 33.79 -24.67
N CYS A 266 -8.65 32.70 -25.21
CA CYS A 266 -8.18 32.67 -26.59
C CYS A 266 -9.34 32.25 -27.52
N GLU A 267 -9.95 33.21 -28.22
CA GLU A 267 -11.10 32.96 -29.11
C GLU A 267 -10.83 31.92 -30.19
N THR A 268 -9.60 31.90 -30.75
CA THR A 268 -9.19 30.89 -31.72
C THR A 268 -9.28 29.48 -31.13
N ARG A 269 -8.84 29.29 -29.88
CA ARG A 269 -8.94 28.00 -29.19
C ARG A 269 -10.39 27.64 -28.87
N VAL A 270 -11.23 28.63 -28.53
CA VAL A 270 -12.68 28.39 -28.31
C VAL A 270 -13.36 27.94 -29.61
N THR A 271 -13.03 28.57 -30.74
CA THR A 271 -13.56 28.19 -32.05
C THR A 271 -13.11 26.78 -32.45
N ASN A 272 -11.85 26.44 -32.18
CA ASN A 272 -11.34 25.09 -32.40
C ASN A 272 -12.04 24.06 -31.50
N ALA A 273 -12.33 24.41 -30.25
CA ALA A 273 -13.08 23.56 -29.33
C ALA A 273 -14.53 23.36 -29.78
N LEU A 274 -15.18 24.40 -30.32
CA LEU A 274 -16.51 24.29 -30.95
C LEU A 274 -16.50 23.36 -32.15
N LEU A 275 -15.50 23.48 -33.03
CA LEU A 275 -15.36 22.58 -34.18
C LEU A 275 -15.13 21.14 -33.73
N ALA A 276 -14.24 20.93 -32.76
CA ALA A 276 -13.95 19.61 -32.21
C ALA A 276 -15.18 18.97 -31.54
N SER A 277 -16.00 19.77 -30.86
CA SER A 277 -17.24 19.30 -30.24
C SER A 277 -18.24 18.80 -31.29
N LYS A 278 -18.46 19.59 -32.36
CA LYS A 278 -19.31 19.19 -33.50
C LYS A 278 -18.81 17.91 -34.19
N MET A 279 -17.50 17.75 -34.30
CA MET A 279 -16.90 16.51 -34.84
C MET A 279 -17.21 15.30 -33.95
N GLN A 280 -17.17 15.45 -32.63
CA GLN A 280 -17.51 14.36 -31.69
C GLN A 280 -18.98 13.96 -31.77
N ASP A 281 -19.89 14.92 -31.98
CA ASP A 281 -21.31 14.62 -32.20
C ASP A 281 -21.51 13.83 -33.50
N PHE A 282 -20.81 14.22 -34.56
CA PHE A 282 -20.84 13.50 -35.84
C PHE A 282 -20.29 12.07 -35.70
N ASP A 283 -19.17 11.89 -35.02
CA ASP A 283 -18.59 10.57 -34.75
C ASP A 283 -19.52 9.69 -33.89
N SER A 284 -20.19 10.29 -32.90
CA SER A 284 -21.15 9.60 -32.04
C SER A 284 -22.38 9.16 -32.84
N ALA A 285 -22.92 10.04 -33.70
CA ALA A 285 -24.02 9.70 -34.61
C ALA A 285 -23.65 8.58 -35.59
N ILE A 286 -22.41 8.57 -36.10
CA ILE A 286 -21.90 7.47 -36.92
C ILE A 286 -21.83 6.17 -36.12
N ALA A 287 -21.35 6.22 -34.87
CA ALA A 287 -21.24 5.05 -34.01
C ALA A 287 -22.63 4.46 -33.70
N GLU A 288 -23.62 5.30 -33.40
CA GLU A 288 -25.01 4.90 -33.17
C GLU A 288 -25.66 4.32 -34.44
N ALA A 289 -25.43 4.94 -35.60
CA ALA A 289 -25.92 4.43 -36.88
C ALA A 289 -25.31 3.05 -37.19
N LYS A 290 -24.01 2.86 -36.91
CA LYS A 290 -23.33 1.56 -37.04
C LYS A 290 -23.88 0.52 -36.07
N ALA A 291 -24.10 0.89 -34.81
CA ALA A 291 -24.68 0.00 -33.81
C ALA A 291 -26.10 -0.44 -34.20
N THR A 292 -26.93 0.49 -34.66
CA THR A 292 -28.28 0.23 -35.15
C THR A 292 -28.27 -0.68 -36.38
N ALA A 293 -27.40 -0.39 -37.36
CA ALA A 293 -27.23 -1.26 -38.54
C ALA A 293 -26.73 -2.66 -38.17
N SER A 294 -25.90 -2.80 -37.14
CA SER A 294 -25.45 -4.10 -36.62
C SER A 294 -26.57 -4.85 -35.91
N ALA A 295 -27.40 -4.18 -35.13
CA ALA A 295 -28.57 -4.76 -34.48
C ALA A 295 -29.60 -5.27 -35.50
N LEU A 296 -29.82 -4.52 -36.59
CA LEU A 296 -30.70 -4.93 -37.70
C LEU A 296 -30.14 -6.09 -38.54
N ARG A 297 -28.82 -6.31 -38.52
CA ARG A 297 -28.14 -7.41 -39.24
C ARG A 297 -27.94 -8.66 -38.37
N ALA A 298 -28.29 -8.62 -37.09
CA ALA A 298 -28.31 -9.82 -36.27
C ALA A 298 -29.40 -10.75 -36.84
N PRO A 299 -29.07 -11.99 -37.26
CA PRO A 299 -30.07 -12.92 -37.73
C PRO A 299 -31.08 -13.14 -36.59
N THR A 300 -32.35 -12.93 -36.90
CA THR A 300 -33.48 -13.34 -36.08
C THR A 300 -33.35 -14.83 -35.83
N GLN A 301 -32.72 -15.23 -34.72
CA GLN A 301 -32.94 -16.54 -34.16
C GLN A 301 -34.43 -16.58 -33.84
N SER A 302 -35.17 -17.33 -34.66
CA SER A 302 -36.60 -17.54 -34.51
C SER A 302 -36.84 -18.11 -33.11
N THR A 303 -37.31 -17.27 -32.20
CA THR A 303 -37.94 -17.71 -30.97
C THR A 303 -39.29 -18.29 -31.39
N SER A 304 -39.28 -19.58 -31.74
CA SER A 304 -40.48 -20.38 -31.85
C SER A 304 -41.21 -20.32 -30.51
N LYS A 305 -42.37 -19.65 -30.52
CA LYS A 305 -43.35 -19.68 -29.45
C LYS A 305 -43.69 -21.14 -29.12
N SER A 306 -43.33 -21.61 -27.94
CA SER A 306 -43.93 -22.80 -27.32
C SER A 306 -44.55 -22.38 -26.00
N SER A 307 -45.86 -22.15 -26.07
CA SER A 307 -46.76 -22.09 -24.93
C SER A 307 -47.04 -23.52 -24.49
N THR A 308 -46.48 -23.95 -23.37
CA THR A 308 -47.17 -24.68 -22.29
C THR A 308 -46.14 -25.04 -21.23
N ARG A 309 -46.46 -24.65 -19.99
CA ARG A 309 -45.79 -25.04 -18.76
C ARG A 309 -46.05 -26.53 -18.51
N PRO A 310 -45.03 -27.36 -18.24
CA PRO A 310 -45.20 -28.54 -17.40
C PRO A 310 -44.48 -28.36 -16.08
N GLU A 311 -45.07 -28.97 -15.06
CA GLU A 311 -44.61 -29.10 -13.68
C GLU A 311 -43.17 -29.64 -13.52
N PRO A 312 -42.56 -29.47 -12.33
CA PRO A 312 -41.21 -29.92 -12.08
C PRO A 312 -41.20 -31.44 -11.88
N TYR A 313 -40.63 -32.18 -12.84
CA TYR A 313 -40.26 -33.58 -12.66
C TYR A 313 -38.75 -33.77 -12.70
N THR A 314 -38.31 -34.59 -11.75
CA THR A 314 -36.96 -34.94 -11.36
C THR A 314 -36.24 -35.87 -12.34
N LYS A 315 -34.89 -35.84 -12.25
CA LYS A 315 -33.94 -36.95 -12.48
C LYS A 315 -33.67 -37.41 -13.92
N GLY A 316 -32.37 -37.32 -14.29
CA GLY A 316 -31.61 -38.43 -14.87
C GLY A 316 -31.35 -38.41 -16.39
N GLY A 317 -30.08 -38.61 -16.76
CA GLY A 317 -29.61 -38.92 -18.13
C GLY A 317 -28.95 -37.71 -18.81
N ALA A 318 -27.62 -37.57 -18.88
CA ALA A 318 -26.65 -38.33 -19.68
C ALA A 318 -26.82 -38.15 -21.21
N HIS A 319 -25.70 -37.73 -21.84
CA HIS A 319 -25.40 -37.71 -23.28
C HIS A 319 -25.98 -36.59 -24.16
N PHE A 320 -25.17 -35.53 -24.36
CA PHE A 320 -24.96 -34.93 -25.69
C PHE A 320 -23.61 -34.17 -25.75
N GLN A 321 -22.51 -34.91 -25.82
CA GLN A 321 -21.20 -34.39 -26.24
C GLN A 321 -20.50 -35.45 -27.08
N THR A 322 -20.58 -35.31 -28.40
CA THR A 322 -19.70 -35.93 -29.40
C THR A 322 -20.06 -35.23 -30.70
N ASP A 323 -19.18 -34.37 -31.23
CA ASP A 323 -19.08 -33.93 -32.64
C ASP A 323 -18.28 -32.62 -32.83
N ALA A 324 -17.80 -31.98 -31.76
CA ALA A 324 -16.93 -30.78 -31.87
C ALA A 324 -15.48 -31.08 -32.30
N ALA A 325 -15.08 -32.35 -32.46
CA ALA A 325 -13.69 -32.75 -32.69
C ALA A 325 -13.23 -32.70 -34.16
N ASN A 326 -14.10 -32.38 -35.13
CA ASN A 326 -13.75 -32.43 -36.56
C ASN A 326 -13.91 -31.09 -37.31
N ALA A 327 -14.08 -29.98 -36.59
CA ALA A 327 -14.02 -28.65 -37.19
C ALA A 327 -12.55 -28.29 -37.49
N GLY A 328 -12.02 -28.79 -38.60
CA GLY A 328 -10.65 -28.55 -39.03
C GLY A 328 -10.29 -27.06 -38.98
N HIS A 329 -9.15 -26.73 -38.38
CA HIS A 329 -8.70 -25.35 -38.22
C HIS A 329 -8.70 -24.61 -39.58
N SER A 330 -9.19 -23.38 -39.58
CA SER A 330 -9.08 -22.48 -40.73
C SER A 330 -7.61 -22.27 -41.09
N ALA A 331 -7.28 -22.27 -42.37
CA ALA A 331 -5.92 -22.05 -42.84
C ALA A 331 -5.47 -20.62 -42.50
N CYS A 332 -4.24 -20.46 -41.99
CA CYS A 332 -3.65 -19.14 -41.81
C CYS A 332 -3.47 -18.44 -43.16
N VAL A 333 -3.80 -17.15 -43.22
CA VAL A 333 -3.70 -16.38 -44.46
C VAL A 333 -2.27 -16.08 -44.91
N ILE A 334 -1.25 -16.33 -44.08
CA ILE A 334 0.15 -16.07 -44.42
C ILE A 334 0.86 -17.39 -44.73
N CYS A 335 0.90 -18.33 -43.79
CA CYS A 335 1.59 -19.61 -43.98
C CYS A 335 0.70 -20.73 -44.53
N LEU A 336 -0.62 -20.52 -44.73
CA LEU A 336 -1.61 -21.55 -45.06
C LEU A 336 -1.73 -22.73 -44.07
N GLY A 337 -0.96 -22.74 -42.98
CA GLY A 337 -1.01 -23.80 -41.96
C GLY A 337 -2.37 -23.89 -41.27
N ARG A 338 -2.85 -25.13 -41.08
CA ARG A 338 -4.08 -25.46 -40.33
C ARG A 338 -3.74 -25.97 -38.92
N HIS A 339 -2.89 -25.24 -38.22
CA HIS A 339 -2.48 -25.50 -36.84
C HIS A 339 -2.74 -24.27 -35.98
N THR A 340 -2.79 -24.45 -34.67
CA THR A 340 -3.06 -23.40 -33.69
C THR A 340 -1.91 -22.40 -33.61
N HIS A 341 -2.12 -21.19 -34.16
CA HIS A 341 -1.26 -20.03 -33.92
C HIS A 341 -2.02 -18.71 -34.11
N ASN A 342 -1.43 -17.60 -33.66
CA ASN A 342 -2.02 -16.28 -33.83
C ASN A 342 -1.84 -15.78 -35.28
N VAL A 343 -2.91 -15.89 -36.07
CA VAL A 343 -2.94 -15.47 -37.49
C VAL A 343 -2.72 -13.96 -37.65
N ALA A 344 -3.06 -13.15 -36.63
CA ALA A 344 -2.86 -11.70 -36.70
C ALA A 344 -1.39 -11.29 -36.60
N THR A 345 -0.55 -12.13 -35.98
CA THR A 345 0.89 -11.88 -35.76
C THR A 345 1.80 -12.84 -36.53
N CYS A 346 1.26 -13.64 -37.44
CA CYS A 346 2.05 -14.53 -38.28
C CYS A 346 2.98 -13.72 -39.20
N THR A 347 4.28 -13.99 -39.16
CA THR A 347 5.31 -13.32 -39.97
C THR A 347 6.06 -14.28 -40.90
N SER A 348 5.54 -15.51 -41.08
CA SER A 348 6.15 -16.52 -41.94
C SER A 348 6.27 -16.03 -43.38
N ASP A 349 7.43 -16.24 -44.00
CA ASP A 349 7.68 -15.97 -45.41
C ASP A 349 7.51 -17.22 -46.29
N THR A 350 7.29 -18.38 -45.66
CA THR A 350 7.10 -19.69 -46.30
C THR A 350 5.75 -20.32 -45.96
N LEU A 351 5.25 -21.16 -46.86
CA LEU A 351 4.04 -21.96 -46.63
C LEU A 351 4.37 -23.11 -45.68
N HIS A 352 3.49 -23.34 -44.71
CA HIS A 352 3.66 -24.34 -43.66
C HIS A 352 3.90 -25.74 -44.24
N GLY A 353 4.98 -26.38 -43.81
CA GLY A 353 5.36 -27.71 -44.28
C GLY A 353 6.05 -27.74 -45.64
N THR A 354 6.40 -26.58 -46.23
CA THR A 354 7.07 -26.51 -47.53
C THR A 354 8.22 -25.49 -47.53
N THR A 355 9.09 -25.55 -48.53
CA THR A 355 10.11 -24.52 -48.81
C THR A 355 9.61 -23.42 -49.74
N LYS A 356 8.34 -23.49 -50.19
CA LYS A 356 7.74 -22.50 -51.10
C LYS A 356 7.45 -21.22 -50.33
N LYS A 357 7.86 -20.08 -50.90
CA LYS A 357 7.54 -18.76 -50.34
C LYS A 357 6.05 -18.47 -50.47
N ALA A 358 5.49 -17.80 -49.46
CA ALA A 358 4.13 -17.28 -49.53
C ALA A 358 4.06 -16.19 -50.60
N ALA A 359 2.97 -16.11 -51.37
CA ALA A 359 2.78 -15.06 -52.38
C ALA A 359 2.47 -13.68 -51.77
N THR A 360 2.17 -13.61 -50.47
CA THR A 360 1.82 -12.37 -49.77
C THR A 360 2.62 -12.20 -48.48
N THR A 361 2.77 -10.95 -48.05
CA THR A 361 3.40 -10.56 -46.78
C THR A 361 2.58 -9.46 -46.11
N ARG A 362 2.79 -9.22 -44.81
CA ARG A 362 2.07 -8.17 -44.07
C ARG A 362 2.92 -6.90 -43.98
N ARG A 363 2.46 -5.79 -44.57
CA ARG A 363 3.11 -4.47 -44.51
C ARG A 363 2.13 -3.44 -43.95
N GLY A 364 2.49 -2.76 -42.87
CA GLY A 364 1.62 -1.75 -42.25
C GLY A 364 0.24 -2.29 -41.82
N GLY A 365 0.15 -3.56 -41.44
CA GLY A 365 -1.12 -4.21 -41.07
C GLY A 365 -1.99 -4.66 -42.24
N VAL A 366 -1.58 -4.40 -43.49
CA VAL A 366 -2.28 -4.81 -44.72
C VAL A 366 -1.57 -6.02 -45.34
N LEU A 367 -2.34 -6.95 -45.89
CA LEU A 367 -1.80 -8.08 -46.65
C LEU A 367 -1.44 -7.59 -48.05
N THR A 368 -0.21 -7.79 -48.49
CA THR A 368 0.30 -7.27 -49.76
C THR A 368 0.91 -8.41 -50.57
N ASN A 369 0.56 -8.51 -51.85
CA ASN A 369 1.16 -9.48 -52.77
C ASN A 369 2.60 -9.06 -53.09
N ILE A 370 3.54 -9.99 -52.94
CA ILE A 370 4.98 -9.71 -53.03
C ILE A 370 5.40 -9.34 -54.45
N THR A 371 4.70 -9.88 -55.46
CA THR A 371 5.10 -9.74 -56.88
C THR A 371 4.68 -8.39 -57.45
N ASN A 372 3.45 -7.96 -57.16
CA ASN A 372 2.85 -6.76 -57.77
C ASN A 372 2.60 -5.62 -56.74
N ASN A 373 2.96 -5.84 -55.47
CA ASN A 373 2.79 -4.89 -54.37
C ASN A 373 1.34 -4.40 -54.18
N THR A 374 0.34 -5.18 -54.61
CA THR A 374 -1.07 -4.83 -54.44
C THR A 374 -1.60 -5.31 -53.10
N ALA A 375 -2.52 -4.56 -52.50
CA ALA A 375 -3.25 -5.01 -51.32
C ALA A 375 -4.12 -6.23 -51.67
N VAL A 376 -4.16 -7.22 -50.79
CA VAL A 376 -4.95 -8.44 -50.92
C VAL A 376 -6.03 -8.45 -49.85
N CYS A 377 -7.25 -8.78 -50.26
CA CYS A 377 -8.39 -8.79 -49.36
C CYS A 377 -8.24 -9.87 -48.28
N LEU A 378 -8.05 -9.46 -47.03
CA LEU A 378 -7.95 -10.36 -45.88
C LEU A 378 -9.23 -11.17 -45.67
N ARG A 379 -10.40 -10.52 -45.81
CA ARG A 379 -11.70 -11.15 -45.58
C ARG A 379 -11.99 -12.27 -46.57
N TYR A 380 -11.60 -12.08 -47.83
CA TYR A 380 -11.66 -13.09 -48.88
C TYR A 380 -10.83 -14.33 -48.50
N ASN A 381 -9.59 -14.12 -48.04
CA ASN A 381 -8.67 -15.20 -47.68
C ASN A 381 -9.04 -15.94 -46.38
N VAL A 382 -9.66 -15.27 -45.41
CA VAL A 382 -10.14 -15.94 -44.18
C VAL A 382 -11.43 -16.72 -44.40
N ARG A 383 -12.40 -16.14 -45.14
CA ARG A 383 -13.78 -16.68 -45.18
C ARG A 383 -14.14 -17.42 -46.46
N GLY A 384 -13.31 -17.35 -47.50
CA GLY A 384 -13.61 -17.95 -48.80
C GLY A 384 -14.60 -17.19 -49.66
N ALA A 385 -15.30 -16.19 -49.10
CA ALA A 385 -16.20 -15.32 -49.84
C ALA A 385 -16.07 -13.88 -49.34
N CYS A 386 -16.06 -12.93 -50.28
CA CYS A 386 -16.15 -11.51 -50.01
C CYS A 386 -17.14 -10.89 -51.00
N ASN A 387 -18.34 -10.57 -50.52
CA ASN A 387 -19.42 -10.01 -51.34
C ASN A 387 -19.38 -8.47 -51.41
N ALA A 388 -18.33 -7.85 -50.90
CA ALA A 388 -18.17 -6.41 -50.95
C ALA A 388 -17.66 -6.02 -52.34
N MET A 389 -18.57 -5.67 -53.25
CA MET A 389 -18.22 -5.02 -54.53
C MET A 389 -18.32 -3.47 -54.46
N GLY A 390 -18.30 -2.90 -53.25
CA GLY A 390 -18.40 -1.45 -53.04
C GLY A 390 -17.05 -0.72 -53.00
N ALA A 391 -17.09 0.59 -53.25
CA ALA A 391 -15.97 1.55 -53.30
C ALA A 391 -15.14 1.71 -51.99
N GLY A 392 -15.26 0.78 -51.04
CA GLY A 392 -14.55 0.79 -49.76
C GLY A 392 -13.76 -0.49 -49.45
N HIS A 393 -13.65 -1.44 -50.38
CA HIS A 393 -12.79 -2.62 -50.21
C HIS A 393 -11.52 -2.46 -51.04
N ASN A 394 -10.41 -2.15 -50.37
CA ASN A 394 -9.11 -1.97 -51.01
C ASN A 394 -8.34 -3.28 -50.95
N GLY A 395 -8.56 -4.17 -51.92
CA GLY A 395 -7.67 -5.31 -52.13
C GLY A 395 -8.15 -6.33 -53.15
N ALA A 396 -7.20 -6.87 -53.93
CA ALA A 396 -7.45 -7.92 -54.89
C ALA A 396 -7.94 -9.21 -54.21
N HIS A 397 -8.83 -9.95 -54.89
CA HIS A 397 -9.29 -11.27 -54.48
C HIS A 397 -8.34 -12.36 -54.98
N ASP A 398 -7.06 -12.20 -54.65
CA ASP A 398 -6.02 -13.18 -54.92
C ASP A 398 -5.84 -14.09 -53.70
N CYS A 399 -5.56 -15.37 -53.94
CA CYS A 399 -5.20 -16.30 -52.88
C CYS A 399 -3.86 -15.87 -52.26
N SER A 400 -3.84 -15.70 -50.94
CA SER A 400 -2.65 -15.21 -50.24
C SER A 400 -1.46 -16.17 -50.24
N GLY A 401 -1.71 -17.47 -50.40
CA GLY A 401 -0.66 -18.48 -50.50
C GLY A 401 0.00 -18.57 -51.87
N CYS A 402 -0.79 -18.73 -52.95
CA CYS A 402 -0.25 -18.96 -54.31
C CYS A 402 -0.30 -17.74 -55.24
N GLY A 403 -0.96 -16.66 -54.83
CA GLY A 403 -1.08 -15.42 -55.61
C GLY A 403 -2.03 -15.48 -56.80
N LYS A 404 -2.75 -16.60 -57.00
CA LYS A 404 -3.71 -16.75 -58.10
C LYS A 404 -5.11 -16.29 -57.69
N ALA A 405 -5.84 -15.69 -58.62
CA ALA A 405 -7.26 -15.39 -58.47
C ALA A 405 -8.13 -16.67 -58.52
N GLY A 406 -9.40 -16.53 -58.15
CA GLY A 406 -10.42 -17.58 -58.32
C GLY A 406 -10.61 -18.52 -57.12
N HIS A 407 -9.74 -18.45 -56.11
CA HIS A 407 -9.93 -19.15 -54.84
C HIS A 407 -9.26 -18.40 -53.68
N SER A 408 -9.69 -18.70 -52.46
CA SER A 408 -9.11 -18.15 -51.22
C SER A 408 -8.03 -19.07 -50.64
N ALA A 409 -7.29 -18.57 -49.65
CA ALA A 409 -6.41 -19.39 -48.81
C ALA A 409 -7.07 -20.65 -48.24
N GLN A 410 -8.37 -20.61 -47.92
CA GLN A 410 -9.09 -21.78 -47.38
C GLN A 410 -9.24 -22.91 -48.40
N ALA A 411 -9.29 -22.56 -49.69
CA ALA A 411 -9.46 -23.50 -50.81
C ALA A 411 -8.14 -23.71 -51.59
N CYS A 412 -7.02 -23.20 -51.09
CA CYS A 412 -5.75 -23.28 -51.79
C CYS A 412 -5.18 -24.70 -51.75
N THR A 413 -4.98 -25.29 -52.93
CA THR A 413 -4.38 -26.62 -53.09
C THR A 413 -2.86 -26.59 -53.14
N ALA A 414 -2.22 -25.42 -53.01
CA ALA A 414 -0.75 -25.29 -53.03
C ALA A 414 -0.05 -26.05 -51.89
N LEU A 415 -0.78 -26.45 -50.85
CA LEU A 415 -0.32 -27.32 -49.76
C LEU A 415 -0.56 -28.82 -50.00
N ARG A 416 -1.32 -29.20 -51.04
CA ARG A 416 -1.66 -30.60 -51.35
C ARG A 416 -0.75 -31.23 -52.41
N ALA A 417 0.34 -30.54 -52.79
CA ALA A 417 1.25 -30.94 -53.86
C ALA A 417 2.70 -31.05 -53.39
#